data_AF-A0A558D8Z1-F1
#
_entry.id   AF-A0A558D8Z1-F1
#
_cell.length_a   1.000
_cell.length_b   1.000
_cell.length_c   1.000
_cell.angle_alpha   90.00
_cell.angle_beta   90.00
_cell.angle_gamma   90.00
#
_symmetry.space_group_name_H-M   'P 1'
#
loop_
_entity.id
_entity.type
_entity.pdbx_description
1 polymer ?
#
loop_
_entity_poly.entity_id
_entity_poly.type
_entity_poly.pdbx_seq_one_letter_code
_entity_poly.pdbx_strand_id
1 'polypeptide(L)'
;MVGFFIALAQQFQRELYRKVFFNEPYEEYISDLVSNLRKGELNDQLVYRKRLRRKLEDHQRNVQPHVQAARKLDRPRRWVSYVITLNGPEPIEKLNSPIDYQHYIDRQIEPVADGILHFLNDSFEQIAADQLALF
;
A
#
# COMPACT_ATOMS: atom_id res chain seq x y z
N MET A 1 -0.77 11.80 13.12
CA MET A 1 -1.71 11.25 12.12
C MET A 1 -1.39 9.76 12.01
N VAL A 2 -2.17 8.86 12.59
CA VAL A 2 -1.87 7.42 12.53
C VAL A 2 -2.15 6.96 11.09
N GLY A 3 -1.09 6.83 10.29
CA GLY A 3 -1.17 6.33 8.92
C GLY A 3 -1.82 4.95 8.90
N PHE A 4 -2.73 4.72 7.96
CA PHE A 4 -3.30 3.39 7.73
C PHE A 4 -2.24 2.54 7.05
N PHE A 5 -1.36 1.93 7.84
CA PHE A 5 -0.36 1.02 7.29
C PHE A 5 -1.01 -0.31 6.94
N ILE A 6 -0.83 -0.73 5.68
CA ILE A 6 -1.11 -2.09 5.26
C ILE A 6 -0.07 -3.06 5.85
N ALA A 7 -0.37 -4.35 5.85
CA ALA A 7 0.52 -5.37 6.39
C ALA A 7 1.90 -5.34 5.71
N LEU A 8 1.91 -5.17 4.38
CA LEU A 8 3.14 -5.08 3.57
C LEU A 8 4.05 -3.94 4.06
N ALA A 9 3.51 -2.74 4.24
CA ALA A 9 4.27 -1.56 4.65
C ALA A 9 4.93 -1.74 6.02
N GLN A 10 4.22 -2.38 6.96
CA GLN A 10 4.76 -2.65 8.29
C GLN A 10 5.88 -3.72 8.24
N GLN A 11 5.71 -4.75 7.42
CA GLN A 11 6.74 -5.78 7.22
C GLN A 11 7.98 -5.20 6.54
N PHE A 12 7.76 -4.44 5.46
CA PHE A 12 8.80 -3.74 4.74
C PHE A 12 9.62 -2.81 5.64
N GLN A 13 8.95 -1.96 6.44
CA GLN A 13 9.63 -1.08 7.37
C GLN A 13 10.53 -1.85 8.34
N ARG A 14 10.00 -2.91 8.95
CA ARG A 14 10.77 -3.69 9.94
C ARG A 14 12.00 -4.32 9.33
N GLU A 15 11.86 -4.98 8.18
CA GLU A 15 12.98 -5.66 7.53
C GLU A 15 14.00 -4.68 6.95
N LEU A 16 13.56 -3.59 6.32
CA LEU A 16 14.47 -2.56 5.83
C LEU A 16 15.27 -1.95 6.98
N TYR A 17 14.60 -1.58 8.07
CA TYR A 17 15.27 -0.96 9.21
C TYR A 17 16.23 -1.95 9.87
N ARG A 18 15.85 -3.23 9.97
CA ARG A 18 16.75 -4.30 10.43
C ARG A 18 18.00 -4.31 9.55
N LYS A 19 17.86 -4.44 8.23
CA LYS A 19 19.00 -4.50 7.31
C LYS A 19 19.93 -3.30 7.45
N VAL A 20 19.37 -2.09 7.47
CA VAL A 20 20.13 -0.85 7.66
C VAL A 20 20.87 -0.83 9.01
N PHE A 21 20.19 -1.15 10.12
CA PHE A 21 20.83 -1.11 11.44
C PHE A 21 21.88 -2.19 11.66
N PHE A 22 21.77 -3.31 10.95
CA PHE A 22 22.78 -4.37 10.96
C PHE A 22 23.80 -4.25 9.83
N ASN A 23 23.77 -3.15 9.07
CA ASN A 23 24.70 -2.87 7.98
C ASN A 23 24.72 -3.98 6.91
N GLU A 24 23.56 -4.57 6.64
CA GLU A 24 23.32 -5.57 5.61
C GLU A 24 22.87 -4.92 4.29
N PRO A 25 23.13 -5.54 3.12
CA PRO A 25 22.57 -5.11 1.85
C PRO A 25 21.04 -5.08 1.86
N TYR A 26 20.45 -4.03 1.28
CA TYR A 26 19.01 -3.77 1.28
C TYR A 26 18.44 -3.46 -0.11
N GLU A 27 19.28 -3.14 -1.08
CA GLU A 27 18.92 -2.71 -2.42
C GLU A 27 18.16 -3.84 -3.16
N GLU A 28 18.72 -5.06 -3.15
CA GLU A 28 18.09 -6.26 -3.73
C GLU A 28 16.75 -6.56 -3.05
N TYR A 29 16.67 -6.39 -1.73
CA TYR A 29 15.43 -6.59 -0.97
C TYR A 29 14.32 -5.62 -1.39
N ILE A 30 14.65 -4.34 -1.59
CA ILE A 30 13.71 -3.33 -2.07
C ILE A 30 13.25 -3.68 -3.49
N SER A 31 14.18 -3.97 -4.39
CA SER A 31 13.89 -4.30 -5.80
C SER A 31 13.06 -5.57 -5.95
N ASP A 32 13.35 -6.62 -5.20
CA ASP A 32 12.57 -7.86 -5.19
C ASP A 32 11.14 -7.62 -4.68
N LEU A 33 11.00 -6.83 -3.62
CA LEU A 33 9.68 -6.50 -3.07
C LEU A 33 8.82 -5.74 -4.10
N VAL A 34 9.41 -4.77 -4.82
CA VAL A 34 8.71 -4.04 -5.89
C VAL A 34 8.32 -4.97 -7.05
N SER A 35 9.22 -5.86 -7.47
CA SER A 35 8.96 -6.86 -8.51
C SER A 35 7.80 -7.79 -8.10
N ASN A 36 7.85 -8.35 -6.89
CA ASN A 36 6.84 -9.30 -6.41
C ASN A 36 5.48 -8.62 -6.19
N LEU A 37 5.49 -7.34 -5.79
CA LEU A 37 4.28 -6.52 -5.73
C LEU A 37 3.66 -6.35 -7.12
N ARG A 38 4.44 -5.99 -8.15
CA ARG A 38 3.95 -5.83 -9.53
C ARG A 38 3.45 -7.14 -10.15
N LYS A 39 4.02 -8.28 -9.74
CA LYS A 39 3.55 -9.63 -10.13
C LYS A 39 2.26 -10.06 -9.42
N GLY A 40 1.80 -9.31 -8.42
CA GLY A 40 0.62 -9.64 -7.63
C GLY A 40 0.84 -10.74 -6.59
N GLU A 41 2.08 -11.08 -6.28
CA GLU A 41 2.44 -12.13 -5.32
C GLU A 41 2.18 -11.70 -3.86
N LEU A 42 1.99 -10.40 -3.64
CA LEU A 42 1.82 -9.79 -2.32
C LEU A 42 0.41 -9.26 -2.05
N ASN A 43 -0.58 -9.64 -2.88
CA ASN A 43 -1.93 -9.05 -2.86
C ASN A 43 -2.64 -9.10 -1.51
N ASP A 44 -2.50 -10.19 -0.77
CA ASP A 44 -3.14 -10.36 0.55
C ASP A 44 -2.62 -9.36 1.59
N GLN A 45 -1.45 -8.78 1.35
CA GLN A 45 -0.80 -7.84 2.27
C GLN A 45 -1.17 -6.37 1.97
N LEU A 46 -1.97 -6.12 0.92
CA LEU A 46 -2.38 -4.79 0.44
C LEU A 46 -3.71 -4.31 1.02
N VAL A 47 -4.32 -5.10 1.88
CA VAL A 47 -5.67 -4.86 2.39
C VAL A 47 -5.67 -3.74 3.43
N TYR A 48 -6.34 -2.65 3.12
CA TYR A 48 -6.72 -1.63 4.10
C TYR A 48 -7.92 -2.11 4.91
N ARG A 49 -7.94 -1.78 6.21
CA ARG A 49 -9.10 -2.06 7.08
C ARG A 49 -9.52 -0.82 7.85
N LYS A 50 -10.80 -0.45 7.76
CA LYS A 50 -11.31 0.77 8.37
C LYS A 50 -12.71 0.61 8.95
N ARG A 51 -12.95 1.26 10.11
CA ARG A 51 -14.27 1.35 10.74
C ARG A 51 -15.06 2.52 10.18
N LEU A 52 -16.30 2.30 9.79
CA LEU A 52 -17.26 3.36 9.47
C LEU A 52 -17.76 4.00 10.76
N ARG A 53 -17.57 5.32 10.89
CA ARG A 53 -17.97 6.08 12.09
C ARG A 53 -19.34 6.75 11.96
N ARG A 54 -19.84 6.94 10.73
CA ARG A 54 -21.12 7.58 10.39
C ARG A 54 -21.87 6.70 9.41
N LYS A 55 -23.15 7.01 9.16
CA LYS A 55 -23.93 6.30 8.13
C LYS A 55 -23.39 6.66 6.74
N LEU A 56 -23.55 5.75 5.78
CA LEU A 56 -23.07 5.96 4.41
C LEU A 56 -23.72 7.17 3.71
N GLU A 57 -24.96 7.47 4.08
CA GLU A 57 -25.78 8.58 3.61
C GLU A 57 -25.25 9.95 4.07
N ASP A 58 -24.55 10.01 5.20
CA ASP A 58 -24.02 11.25 5.77
C ASP A 58 -22.80 11.77 4.97
N HIS A 59 -22.27 10.97 4.04
CA HIS A 59 -21.08 11.27 3.25
C HIS A 59 -21.45 11.84 1.86
N GLN A 60 -21.78 13.13 1.79
CA GLN A 60 -22.26 13.75 0.55
C GLN A 60 -21.16 14.34 -0.35
N ARG A 61 -19.98 14.70 0.18
CA ARG A 61 -18.85 15.29 -0.58
C ARG A 61 -17.51 14.76 -0.08
N ASN A 62 -16.50 14.68 -0.95
CA ASN A 62 -15.15 14.16 -0.65
C ASN A 62 -15.16 12.80 0.07
N VAL A 63 -15.81 11.83 -0.58
CA VAL A 63 -16.06 10.50 -0.02
C VAL A 63 -14.73 9.76 0.17
N GLN A 64 -14.41 9.42 1.42
CA GLN A 64 -13.16 8.72 1.74
C GLN A 64 -13.13 7.31 1.13
N PRO A 65 -11.94 6.75 0.83
CA PRO A 65 -11.83 5.50 0.09
C PRO A 65 -12.60 4.32 0.71
N HIS A 66 -12.50 4.15 2.03
CA HIS A 66 -13.22 3.11 2.75
C HIS A 66 -14.76 3.26 2.69
N VAL A 67 -15.29 4.48 2.54
CA VAL A 67 -16.73 4.73 2.36
C VAL A 67 -17.15 4.39 0.94
N GLN A 68 -16.33 4.71 -0.06
CA GLN A 68 -16.57 4.32 -1.45
C GLN A 68 -16.59 2.79 -1.59
N ALA A 69 -15.62 2.08 -1.00
CA ALA A 69 -15.62 0.62 -0.96
C ALA A 69 -16.86 0.06 -0.24
N ALA A 70 -17.25 0.66 0.90
CA ALA A 70 -18.43 0.24 1.65
C ALA A 70 -19.72 0.29 0.83
N ARG A 71 -19.88 1.29 -0.03
CA ARG A 71 -21.07 1.47 -0.89
C ARG A 71 -21.23 0.36 -1.94
N LYS A 72 -20.15 -0.36 -2.26
CA LYS A 72 -20.18 -1.48 -3.21
C LYS A 72 -20.74 -2.77 -2.58
N LEU A 73 -20.77 -2.87 -1.24
CA LEU A 73 -21.27 -4.04 -0.51
C LEU A 73 -22.81 -4.09 -0.49
N ASP A 74 -23.39 -5.31 -0.54
CA ASP A 74 -24.85 -5.50 -0.50
C ASP A 74 -25.46 -5.20 0.87
N ARG A 75 -24.65 -5.29 1.92
CA ARG A 75 -25.09 -5.08 3.30
C ARG A 75 -24.14 -4.12 4.01
N PRO A 76 -24.66 -3.15 4.77
CA PRO A 76 -23.83 -2.24 5.53
C PRO A 76 -23.02 -3.00 6.58
N ARG A 77 -21.70 -2.76 6.63
CA ARG A 77 -20.80 -3.35 7.62
C ARG A 77 -20.19 -2.26 8.50
N ARG A 78 -19.96 -2.54 9.78
CA ARG A 78 -19.26 -1.60 10.68
C ARG A 78 -17.78 -1.43 10.32
N TRP A 79 -17.19 -2.46 9.72
CA TRP A 79 -15.81 -2.50 9.27
C TRP A 79 -15.78 -2.87 7.80
N VAL A 80 -14.88 -2.24 7.05
CA VAL A 80 -14.67 -2.51 5.63
C VAL A 80 -13.20 -2.80 5.42
N SER A 81 -12.95 -3.93 4.77
CA SER A 81 -11.64 -4.30 4.25
C SER A 81 -11.66 -4.04 2.74
N TYR A 82 -10.68 -3.33 2.23
CA TYR A 82 -10.67 -2.89 0.83
C TYR A 82 -9.24 -2.75 0.30
N VAL A 83 -9.11 -2.79 -1.02
CA VAL A 83 -7.89 -2.47 -1.75
C VAL A 83 -8.12 -1.27 -2.65
N ILE A 84 -7.04 -0.61 -3.08
CA ILE A 84 -7.10 0.40 -4.14
C ILE A 84 -6.85 -0.29 -5.47
N THR A 85 -7.79 -0.10 -6.39
CA THR A 85 -7.72 -0.62 -7.76
C THR A 85 -7.60 0.52 -8.74
N LEU A 86 -7.33 0.21 -10.01
CA LEU A 86 -7.31 1.20 -11.09
C LEU A 86 -8.65 1.94 -11.25
N ASN A 87 -9.76 1.34 -10.82
CA ASN A 87 -11.09 1.95 -10.82
C ASN A 87 -11.51 2.46 -9.42
N GLY A 88 -10.52 2.74 -8.57
CA GLY A 88 -10.71 3.25 -7.22
C GLY A 88 -10.84 2.16 -6.15
N PRO A 89 -11.26 2.51 -4.93
CA PRO A 89 -11.32 1.57 -3.81
C PRO A 89 -12.40 0.50 -4.01
N GLU A 90 -12.05 -0.76 -3.77
CA GLU A 90 -12.95 -1.91 -3.86
C GLU A 90 -12.89 -2.78 -2.61
N PRO A 91 -14.05 -3.21 -2.08
CA PRO A 91 -14.06 -4.12 -0.95
C PRO A 91 -13.53 -5.49 -1.39
N ILE A 92 -12.82 -6.19 -0.50
CA ILE A 92 -12.22 -7.49 -0.81
C ILE A 92 -13.25 -8.53 -1.28
N GLU A 93 -14.49 -8.42 -0.81
CA GLU A 93 -15.59 -9.33 -1.14
C GLU A 93 -16.18 -9.08 -2.54
N LYS A 94 -15.88 -7.94 -3.17
CA LYS A 94 -16.37 -7.56 -4.50
C LYS A 94 -15.27 -6.86 -5.31
N LEU A 95 -14.09 -7.48 -5.33
CA LEU A 95 -12.99 -7.06 -6.17
C LEU A 95 -13.28 -7.47 -7.62
N ASN A 96 -13.36 -6.49 -8.51
CA ASN A 96 -13.64 -6.68 -9.94
C ASN A 96 -12.59 -6.03 -10.84
N SER A 97 -11.80 -5.10 -10.30
CA SER A 97 -10.81 -4.33 -11.05
C SER A 97 -9.38 -4.74 -10.68
N PRO A 98 -8.40 -4.62 -11.59
CA PRO A 98 -6.99 -4.85 -11.27
C PRO A 98 -6.50 -3.92 -10.16
N ILE A 99 -5.70 -4.44 -9.24
CA ILE A 99 -5.09 -3.67 -8.16
C ILE A 99 -4.17 -2.60 -8.74
N ASP A 100 -4.22 -1.39 -8.19
CA ASP A 100 -3.31 -0.31 -8.55
C ASP A 100 -2.02 -0.47 -7.75
N TYR A 101 -1.07 -1.25 -8.26
CA TYR A 101 0.20 -1.49 -7.56
C TYR A 101 1.02 -0.22 -7.39
N GLN A 102 0.95 0.71 -8.34
CA GLN A 102 1.70 1.96 -8.28
C GLN A 102 1.24 2.80 -7.08
N HIS A 103 -0.07 2.84 -6.80
CA HIS A 103 -0.58 3.45 -5.57
C HIS A 103 0.12 2.93 -4.31
N TYR A 104 0.36 1.62 -4.21
CA TYR A 104 1.00 1.03 -3.03
C TYR A 104 2.48 1.35 -2.95
N ILE A 105 3.18 1.37 -4.09
CA ILE A 105 4.58 1.80 -4.17
C ILE A 105 4.69 3.24 -3.64
N ASP A 106 3.98 4.17 -4.25
CA ASP A 106 4.08 5.61 -3.96
C ASP A 106 3.59 5.97 -2.54
N ARG A 107 2.57 5.26 -2.03
CA ARG A 107 1.89 5.63 -0.78
C ARG A 107 2.32 4.82 0.43
N GLN A 108 2.96 3.67 0.25
CA GLN A 108 3.26 2.75 1.35
C GLN A 108 4.70 2.25 1.37
N ILE A 109 5.36 2.13 0.22
CA ILE A 109 6.73 1.58 0.15
C ILE A 109 7.75 2.72 0.09
N GLU A 110 7.66 3.60 -0.91
CA GLU A 110 8.60 4.69 -1.13
C GLU A 110 8.75 5.60 0.10
N PRO A 111 7.67 6.11 0.76
CA PRO A 111 7.82 6.95 1.94
C PRO A 111 8.47 6.25 3.13
N VAL A 112 8.34 4.92 3.22
CA VAL A 112 8.97 4.12 4.28
C VAL A 112 10.46 3.94 3.99
N ALA A 113 10.82 3.67 2.74
CA ALA A 113 12.20 3.54 2.30
C ALA A 113 12.94 4.88 2.47
N ASP A 114 12.42 5.95 1.87
CA ASP A 114 13.03 7.27 1.96
C ASP A 114 13.03 7.83 3.37
N GLY A 115 12.17 7.33 4.27
CA GLY A 115 12.22 7.65 5.69
C GLY A 115 13.52 7.24 6.39
N ILE A 116 14.31 6.31 5.83
CA ILE A 116 15.61 5.88 6.36
C ILE A 116 16.77 6.06 5.38
N LEU A 117 16.55 5.86 4.08
CA LEU A 117 17.60 5.90 3.06
C LEU A 117 18.26 7.27 2.92
N HIS A 118 17.52 8.36 3.15
CA HIS A 118 18.07 9.71 3.10
C HIS A 118 19.24 9.93 4.08
N PHE A 119 19.29 9.20 5.21
CA PHE A 119 20.40 9.27 6.15
C PHE A 119 21.66 8.56 5.63
N LEU A 120 21.52 7.71 4.63
CA LEU A 120 22.59 6.96 3.97
C LEU A 120 23.06 7.63 2.67
N ASN A 121 22.51 8.80 2.32
CA ASN A 121 22.67 9.45 1.00
C ASN A 121 22.19 8.58 -0.16
N ASP A 122 21.14 7.79 0.08
CA ASP A 122 20.49 6.91 -0.90
C ASP A 122 19.02 7.28 -1.05
N SER A 123 18.32 6.72 -2.04
CA SER A 123 16.89 6.98 -2.28
C SER A 123 16.19 5.78 -2.91
N PHE A 124 14.90 5.65 -2.62
CA PHE A 124 14.06 4.64 -3.25
C PHE A 124 14.07 4.75 -4.77
N GLU A 125 14.01 5.98 -5.30
CA GLU A 125 14.04 6.22 -6.74
C GLU A 125 15.31 5.66 -7.39
N GLN A 126 16.49 5.87 -6.78
CA GLN A 126 17.75 5.34 -7.32
C GLN A 126 17.77 3.80 -7.36
N ILE A 127 17.24 3.15 -6.33
CA ILE A 127 17.21 1.68 -6.24
C ILE A 127 16.14 1.10 -7.17
N ALA A 128 14.96 1.74 -7.22
CA ALA A 128 13.83 1.27 -8.02
C ALA A 128 13.93 1.67 -9.50
N ALA A 129 14.77 2.64 -9.86
CA ALA A 129 15.00 3.09 -11.24
C ALA A 129 15.44 1.93 -12.14
N ASP A 130 16.22 0.99 -11.61
CA ASP A 130 16.66 -0.20 -12.36
C ASP A 130 15.49 -1.09 -12.80
N GLN A 131 14.33 -1.03 -12.13
CA GLN A 131 13.10 -1.72 -12.56
C GLN A 131 12.16 -0.84 -13.40
N LEU A 132 12.27 0.49 -13.31
CA LEU A 132 11.48 1.43 -14.12
C LEU A 132 12.01 1.56 -15.56
N ALA A 133 13.33 1.39 -15.76
CA ALA A 133 13.96 1.45 -17.09
C ALA A 133 13.67 0.25 -18.00
N LEU A 134 13.05 -0.82 -17.47
CA LEU A 134 12.78 -2.08 -18.17
C LEU A 134 11.39 -2.14 -18.86
N PHE A 135 10.67 -1.02 -18.95
CA PHE A 135 9.37 -0.93 -19.63
C PHE A 135 9.28 0.26 -20.57
#